data_AF-A0AAN6RNK2-F1
#
_entry.id   AF-A0AAN6RNK2-F1
#
_cell.length_a   1.000
_cell.length_b   1.000
_cell.length_c   1.000
_cell.angle_alpha   90.00
_cell.angle_beta   90.00
_cell.angle_gamma   90.00
#
_symmetry.space_group_name_H-M   'P 1'
#
loop_
_entity.id
_entity.type
_entity.pdbx_description
1 polymer ?
#
loop_
_entity_poly.entity_id
_entity_poly.type
_entity_poly.pdbx_seq_one_letter_code
_entity_poly.pdbx_strand_id
1 'polypeptide(L)'
;MASQTCAEKAPTAADFLEAFFFTAHYTVELQDVCCRAGVNLNPSCIIQFFPNNSVLAYGDVHRGHFGAEPSVAGLGVANLRVHRTKLTQVLVEPPGWLHAVLKSLLVSASDTQLILALVYGINFGIHGKCTLSAYHYNVAVDIMVVSLTCLILSVYMLPDYWEAKLASALRVFVTLVIFAFLLRFLAYQFQTDIAPELMLGYRTSSTDSSLFLPMACFLDPDLNPFKGLVRERIAKIGGIGPQFTPELFFSIALAICYAVAVVTRIAYRKNTARPPLALTGAIVLVCVFSCCWCLAHTFLTWVWVDKSGWMEMSSGPGYPAGNPEMNVRPAGQMLPLATMIWVIIRCLNAKSSGPSSKGAVDEP
;
A
#
# COMPACT_ATOMS: atom_id res chain seq x y z
N MET A 1 37.18 1.99 16.85
CA MET A 1 36.16 2.93 16.34
C MET A 1 35.22 3.22 17.49
N ALA A 2 35.14 4.46 17.95
CA ALA A 2 34.23 4.82 19.02
C ALA A 2 32.79 4.71 18.50
N SER A 3 31.93 3.98 19.23
CA SER A 3 30.49 3.95 18.97
C SER A 3 29.99 5.39 19.10
N GLN A 4 29.61 6.00 17.98
CA GLN A 4 29.05 7.35 17.96
C GLN A 4 27.70 7.26 18.67
N THR A 5 27.65 7.70 19.93
CA THR A 5 26.43 7.73 20.72
C THR A 5 25.46 8.72 20.08
N CYS A 6 24.27 8.23 19.72
CA CYS A 6 23.21 9.07 19.17
C CYS A 6 22.88 10.21 20.13
N ALA A 7 23.23 11.45 19.75
CA ALA A 7 22.92 12.62 20.55
C ALA A 7 21.43 12.99 20.41
N GLU A 8 20.76 13.18 21.54
CA GLU A 8 19.34 13.55 21.63
C GLU A 8 19.07 14.98 21.15
N LYS A 9 18.91 15.17 19.83
CA LYS A 9 18.15 16.32 19.36
C LYS A 9 17.02 15.86 18.47
N ALA A 10 15.80 15.89 18.99
CA ALA A 10 14.61 15.54 18.23
C ALA A 10 14.49 16.45 17.00
N PRO A 11 14.34 15.90 15.77
CA PRO A 11 14.10 16.70 14.59
C PRO A 11 12.75 17.41 14.69
N THR A 12 12.67 18.63 14.16
CA THR A 12 11.37 19.31 14.03
C THR A 12 10.66 18.83 12.77
N ALA A 13 9.33 18.96 12.72
CA ALA A 13 8.55 18.64 11.52
C ALA A 13 8.95 19.51 10.31
N ALA A 14 9.49 20.71 10.54
CA ALA A 14 9.97 21.60 9.49
C ALA A 14 11.25 21.06 8.82
N ASP A 15 12.23 20.62 9.62
CA ASP A 15 13.46 20.00 9.12
C ASP A 15 13.14 18.80 8.22
N PHE A 16 12.09 18.04 8.58
CA PHE A 16 11.64 16.91 7.79
C PHE A 16 11.01 17.30 6.45
N LEU A 17 10.08 18.26 6.44
CA LEU A 17 9.45 18.68 5.19
C LEU A 17 10.48 19.28 4.21
N GLU A 18 11.46 19.99 4.75
CA GLU A 18 12.57 20.54 3.97
C GLU A 18 13.42 19.43 3.36
N ALA A 19 13.90 18.48 4.17
CA ALA A 19 14.68 17.35 3.69
C ALA A 19 13.89 16.51 2.66
N PHE A 20 12.62 16.20 2.95
CA PHE A 20 11.88 15.28 2.11
C PHE A 20 11.54 15.84 0.72
N PHE A 21 11.11 17.09 0.65
CA PHE A 21 10.70 17.71 -0.61
C PHE A 21 11.83 18.40 -1.36
N PHE A 22 12.88 18.85 -0.67
CA PHE A 22 13.85 19.78 -1.25
C PHE A 22 15.29 19.24 -1.30
N THR A 23 15.67 18.18 -0.57
CA THR A 23 17.04 17.64 -0.67
C THR A 23 17.14 16.53 -1.71
N ALA A 24 18.13 16.67 -2.60
CA ALA A 24 18.48 15.66 -3.59
C ALA A 24 19.36 14.54 -3.02
N HIS A 25 20.07 14.79 -1.90
CA HIS A 25 21.03 13.87 -1.28
C HIS A 25 20.46 13.27 -0.01
N TYR A 26 20.02 12.00 -0.09
CA TYR A 26 19.26 11.32 0.97
C TYR A 26 20.12 10.50 1.95
N THR A 27 21.37 10.16 1.59
CA THR A 27 22.13 9.09 2.23
C THR A 27 22.77 9.49 3.56
N VAL A 28 23.46 10.64 3.60
CA VAL A 28 24.20 11.11 4.79
C VAL A 28 23.26 11.43 5.96
N GLU A 29 22.00 11.77 5.68
CA GLU A 29 21.03 12.11 6.72
C GLU A 29 20.35 10.87 7.32
N LEU A 30 20.35 9.70 6.66
CA LEU A 30 19.53 8.58 7.13
C LEU A 30 20.03 8.00 8.45
N GLN A 31 21.35 7.81 8.57
CA GLN A 31 21.96 7.34 9.82
C GLN A 31 21.68 8.32 10.97
N ASP A 32 21.88 9.62 10.75
CA ASP A 32 21.61 10.66 11.75
C ASP A 32 20.12 10.74 12.13
N VAL A 33 19.20 10.59 11.17
CA VAL A 33 17.76 10.58 11.43
C VAL A 33 17.36 9.35 12.25
N CYS A 34 17.86 8.16 11.91
CA CYS A 34 17.55 6.94 12.65
C CYS A 34 18.19 6.92 14.03
N CYS A 35 19.42 7.45 14.15
CA CYS A 35 20.11 7.60 15.42
C CYS A 35 19.33 8.53 16.35
N ARG A 36 18.77 9.64 15.85
CA ARG A 36 17.85 10.52 16.61
C ARG A 36 16.53 9.84 17.00
N ALA A 37 16.09 8.84 16.25
CA ALA A 37 14.95 7.99 16.59
C ALA A 37 15.31 6.85 17.57
N GLY A 38 16.55 6.82 18.07
CA GLY A 38 17.04 5.78 18.99
C GLY A 38 17.40 4.46 18.29
N VAL A 39 17.48 4.43 16.96
CA VAL A 39 17.82 3.24 16.18
C VAL A 39 19.25 3.35 15.65
N ASN A 40 20.11 2.45 16.10
CA ASN A 40 21.47 2.35 15.58
C ASN A 40 21.49 1.39 14.38
N LEU A 41 21.55 1.94 13.15
CA LEU A 41 21.45 1.13 11.94
C LEU A 41 22.61 0.16 11.74
N ASN A 42 23.80 0.45 12.28
CA ASN A 42 24.98 -0.41 12.11
C ASN A 42 24.73 -1.84 12.64
N PRO A 43 24.35 -2.05 13.91
CA PRO A 43 23.94 -3.36 14.39
C PRO A 43 22.60 -3.82 13.78
N SER A 44 21.62 -2.91 13.60
CA SER A 44 20.29 -3.31 13.14
C SER A 44 20.25 -3.86 11.71
N CYS A 45 21.21 -3.51 10.86
CA CYS A 45 21.31 -4.00 9.47
C CYS A 45 22.18 -5.26 9.31
N ILE A 46 22.72 -5.83 10.41
CA ILE A 46 23.55 -7.04 10.35
C ILE A 46 22.70 -8.30 10.40
N ILE A 47 22.93 -9.21 9.46
CA ILE A 47 22.31 -10.54 9.46
C ILE A 47 23.26 -11.53 10.13
N GLN A 48 22.81 -12.12 11.24
CA GLN A 48 23.58 -13.09 11.99
C GLN A 48 23.21 -14.50 11.54
N PHE A 49 24.20 -15.37 11.37
CA PHE A 49 24.00 -16.75 10.91
C PHE A 49 24.56 -17.75 11.92
N PHE A 50 23.86 -18.87 12.07
CA PHE A 50 24.39 -20.06 12.72
C PHE A 50 25.48 -20.74 11.85
N PRO A 51 26.32 -21.63 12.44
CA PRO A 51 27.30 -22.41 11.69
C PRO A 51 26.71 -23.28 10.57
N ASN A 52 25.44 -23.70 10.69
CA ASN A 52 24.69 -24.45 9.67
C ASN A 52 24.11 -23.54 8.55
N ASN A 53 24.50 -22.27 8.51
CA ASN A 53 23.99 -21.23 7.61
C ASN A 53 22.49 -20.90 7.75
N SER A 54 21.76 -21.30 8.79
CA SER A 54 20.43 -20.71 9.06
C SER A 54 20.57 -19.33 9.69
N VAL A 55 19.58 -18.47 9.49
CA VAL A 55 19.61 -17.14 10.11
C VAL A 55 19.34 -17.27 11.60
N LEU A 56 20.18 -16.62 12.40
CA LEU A 56 20.05 -16.50 13.85
C LEU A 56 19.23 -15.25 14.21
N ALA A 57 19.54 -14.12 13.59
CA ALA A 57 18.91 -12.83 13.87
C ALA A 57 19.04 -11.85 12.71
N TYR A 58 18.11 -10.90 12.65
CA TYR A 58 18.15 -9.72 11.79
C TYR A 58 18.32 -8.48 12.67
N GLY A 59 19.55 -8.00 12.80
CA GLY A 59 19.88 -7.02 13.82
C GLY A 59 19.60 -7.55 15.22
N ASP A 60 18.70 -6.87 15.94
CA ASP A 60 18.25 -7.25 17.29
C ASP A 60 17.00 -8.15 17.27
N VAL A 61 16.45 -8.45 16.09
CA VAL A 61 15.27 -9.30 15.94
C VAL A 61 15.67 -10.76 15.89
N HIS A 62 15.20 -11.53 16.87
CA HIS A 62 15.33 -12.98 16.93
C HIS A 62 14.05 -13.68 16.43
N ARG A 63 14.20 -14.92 15.98
CA ARG A 63 13.07 -15.76 15.57
C ARG A 63 12.09 -15.95 16.73
N GLY A 64 10.80 -15.72 16.48
CA GLY A 64 9.73 -15.78 17.48
C GLY A 64 9.58 -14.51 18.32
N HIS A 65 10.37 -13.47 18.05
CA HIS A 65 10.36 -12.19 18.76
C HIS A 65 10.14 -11.00 17.83
N PHE A 66 9.77 -11.23 16.58
CA PHE A 66 9.41 -10.14 15.69
C PHE A 66 8.02 -9.61 16.09
N GLY A 67 8.01 -8.38 16.60
CA GLY A 67 6.80 -7.73 17.10
C GLY A 67 5.79 -7.49 15.99
N ALA A 68 4.52 -7.77 16.28
CA ALA A 68 3.42 -7.47 15.37
C ALA A 68 3.07 -5.97 15.41
N GLU A 69 2.87 -5.38 14.24
CA GLU A 69 2.29 -4.06 14.04
C GLU A 69 0.95 -4.18 13.27
N PRO A 70 -0.11 -4.68 13.92
CA PRO A 70 -1.41 -4.89 13.26
C PRO A 70 -2.06 -3.59 12.76
N SER A 71 -1.59 -2.42 13.20
CA SER A 71 -1.99 -1.13 12.65
C SER A 71 -1.50 -0.93 11.22
N VAL A 72 -0.36 -1.53 10.84
CA VAL A 72 0.27 -1.42 9.53
C VAL A 72 -0.02 -2.66 8.68
N ALA A 73 0.21 -3.84 9.24
CA ALA A 73 0.14 -5.12 8.54
C ALA A 73 -1.15 -5.91 8.77
N GLY A 74 -1.99 -5.47 9.70
CA GLY A 74 -3.39 -5.88 9.69
C GLY A 74 -3.91 -5.53 8.31
N LEU A 75 -4.17 -6.53 7.50
CA LEU A 75 -5.10 -6.40 6.41
C LEU A 75 -6.15 -7.44 6.74
N GLY A 76 -7.31 -6.95 7.15
CA GLY A 76 -8.48 -7.78 7.33
C GLY A 76 -8.94 -8.43 6.03
N VAL A 77 -8.18 -9.39 5.50
CA VAL A 77 -8.69 -10.35 4.52
C VAL A 77 -9.64 -11.22 5.31
N ALA A 78 -10.86 -10.72 5.51
CA ALA A 78 -11.95 -11.62 5.82
C ALA A 78 -11.87 -12.72 4.77
N ASN A 79 -11.88 -13.97 5.21
CA ASN A 79 -12.28 -15.08 4.38
C ASN A 79 -13.71 -14.76 3.93
N LEU A 80 -13.84 -13.89 2.92
CA LEU A 80 -15.05 -13.61 2.20
C LEU A 80 -15.26 -14.88 1.40
N ARG A 81 -15.74 -15.92 2.09
CA ARG A 81 -16.39 -17.05 1.50
C ARG A 81 -17.70 -16.48 0.97
N VAL A 82 -17.59 -15.76 -0.15
CA VAL A 82 -18.72 -15.18 -0.87
C VAL A 82 -19.57 -16.38 -1.22
N HIS A 83 -20.64 -16.60 -0.46
CA HIS A 83 -21.64 -17.58 -0.80
C HIS A 83 -22.26 -17.10 -2.11
N ARG A 84 -21.74 -17.69 -3.19
CA ARG A 84 -21.92 -17.31 -4.60
C ARG A 84 -23.38 -17.29 -5.06
N THR A 85 -24.32 -17.73 -4.22
CA THR A 85 -25.69 -18.06 -4.59
C THR A 85 -26.73 -17.00 -4.24
N LYS A 86 -26.40 -15.90 -3.53
CA LYS A 86 -27.39 -14.82 -3.24
C LYS A 86 -26.98 -13.39 -3.60
N LEU A 87 -25.71 -13.13 -3.90
CA LEU A 87 -25.26 -11.75 -4.18
C LEU A 87 -25.78 -11.23 -5.54
N THR A 88 -25.94 -12.11 -6.53
CA THR A 88 -26.32 -11.73 -7.91
C THR A 88 -27.76 -11.22 -8.05
N GLN A 89 -28.69 -11.57 -7.15
CA GLN A 89 -30.08 -11.11 -7.23
C GLN A 89 -30.33 -9.73 -6.59
N VAL A 90 -29.54 -9.33 -5.60
CA VAL A 90 -29.68 -8.01 -4.94
C VAL A 90 -29.05 -6.87 -5.76
N LEU A 91 -28.22 -7.22 -6.75
CA LEU A 91 -27.41 -6.27 -7.50
C LEU A 91 -28.08 -5.73 -8.77
N VAL A 92 -29.27 -6.21 -9.13
CA VAL A 92 -29.87 -5.90 -10.43
C VAL A 92 -30.36 -4.45 -10.50
N GLU A 93 -31.02 -3.91 -9.46
CA GLU A 93 -31.29 -2.47 -9.34
C GLU A 93 -31.42 -2.09 -7.85
N PRO A 94 -30.40 -1.48 -7.22
CA PRO A 94 -30.52 -1.06 -5.83
C PRO A 94 -31.60 0.01 -5.72
N PRO A 95 -32.49 -0.04 -4.71
CA PRO A 95 -33.48 1.01 -4.51
C PRO A 95 -32.79 2.37 -4.36
N GLY A 96 -33.47 3.46 -4.77
CA GLY A 96 -32.85 4.79 -4.83
C GLY A 96 -32.20 5.25 -3.52
N TRP A 97 -32.78 4.90 -2.37
CA TRP A 97 -32.18 5.18 -1.06
C TRP A 97 -30.85 4.44 -0.84
N LEU A 98 -30.74 3.19 -1.29
CA LEU A 98 -29.53 2.38 -1.17
C LEU A 98 -28.42 2.94 -2.07
N HIS A 99 -28.78 3.44 -3.27
CA HIS A 99 -27.84 4.19 -4.12
C HIS A 99 -27.23 5.35 -3.36
N ALA A 100 -28.07 6.21 -2.75
CA ALA A 100 -27.63 7.40 -2.03
C ALA A 100 -26.71 7.03 -0.85
N VAL A 101 -27.11 6.03 -0.04
CA VAL A 101 -26.29 5.53 1.08
C VAL A 101 -24.93 5.04 0.58
N LEU A 102 -24.89 4.21 -0.46
CA LEU A 102 -23.64 3.64 -0.97
C LEU A 102 -22.74 4.69 -1.62
N LYS A 103 -23.31 5.72 -2.23
CA LYS A 103 -22.57 6.87 -2.75
C LYS A 103 -21.89 7.64 -1.61
N SER A 104 -22.62 7.94 -0.54
CA SER A 104 -22.07 8.59 0.65
C SER A 104 -21.00 7.74 1.33
N LEU A 105 -21.21 6.42 1.40
CA LEU A 105 -20.22 5.48 1.92
C LEU A 105 -18.96 5.47 1.05
N LEU A 106 -19.09 5.51 -0.27
CA LEU A 106 -17.94 5.53 -1.20
C LEU A 106 -17.10 6.80 -1.03
N VAL A 107 -17.74 7.97 -0.90
CA VAL A 107 -17.03 9.22 -0.63
C VAL A 107 -16.35 9.18 0.75
N SER A 108 -17.06 8.76 1.79
CA SER A 108 -16.53 8.67 3.16
C SER A 108 -15.36 7.68 3.27
N ALA A 109 -15.47 6.53 2.60
CA ALA A 109 -14.40 5.55 2.51
C ALA A 109 -13.19 6.09 1.75
N SER A 110 -13.41 6.76 0.61
CA SER A 110 -12.34 7.42 -0.13
C SER A 110 -11.61 8.46 0.72
N ASP A 111 -12.34 9.24 1.53
CA ASP A 111 -11.75 10.23 2.43
C ASP A 111 -10.94 9.57 3.56
N THR A 112 -11.44 8.48 4.11
CA THR A 112 -10.72 7.68 5.12
C THR A 112 -9.43 7.08 4.54
N GLN A 113 -9.49 6.53 3.33
CA GLN A 113 -8.31 5.99 2.63
C GLN A 113 -7.28 7.08 2.30
N LEU A 114 -7.75 8.27 1.92
CA LEU A 114 -6.89 9.41 1.65
C LEU A 114 -6.12 9.83 2.92
N ILE A 115 -6.81 9.94 4.05
CA ILE A 115 -6.18 10.27 5.34
C ILE A 115 -5.20 9.17 5.76
N LEU A 116 -5.59 7.90 5.64
CA LEU A 116 -4.74 6.77 6.00
C LEU A 116 -3.45 6.73 5.17
N ALA A 117 -3.58 6.85 3.84
CA ALA A 117 -2.42 6.89 2.94
C ALA A 117 -1.50 8.09 3.21
N LEU A 118 -2.08 9.25 3.56
CA LEU A 118 -1.29 10.42 3.98
C LEU A 118 -0.53 10.15 5.28
N VAL A 119 -1.19 9.56 6.28
CA VAL A 119 -0.55 9.21 7.56
C VAL A 119 0.58 8.21 7.34
N TYR A 120 0.41 7.21 6.48
CA TYR A 120 1.51 6.30 6.12
C TYR A 120 2.67 7.03 5.45
N GLY A 121 2.38 7.91 4.48
CA GLY A 121 3.39 8.72 3.82
C GLY A 121 4.20 9.58 4.80
N ILE A 122 3.50 10.27 5.71
CA ILE A 122 4.12 11.10 6.75
C ILE A 122 4.93 10.22 7.72
N ASN A 123 4.34 9.14 8.24
CA ASN A 123 4.97 8.26 9.20
C ASN A 123 6.29 7.71 8.63
N PHE A 124 6.26 7.18 7.42
CA PHE A 124 7.44 6.62 6.78
C PHE A 124 8.52 7.68 6.52
N GLY A 125 8.11 8.85 6.03
CA GLY A 125 9.01 9.96 5.77
C GLY A 125 9.81 10.37 7.02
N ILE A 126 9.11 10.56 8.15
CA ILE A 126 9.71 11.08 9.38
C ILE A 126 10.57 10.00 10.08
N HIS A 127 9.95 8.94 10.58
CA HIS A 127 10.60 7.96 11.46
C HIS A 127 10.42 6.50 11.01
N GLY A 128 9.31 6.21 10.32
CA GLY A 128 8.93 4.85 9.96
C GLY A 128 10.03 4.13 9.16
N LYS A 129 10.76 4.81 8.27
CA LYS A 129 11.90 4.19 7.57
C LYS A 129 12.94 3.50 8.49
N CYS A 130 13.12 3.98 9.72
CA CYS A 130 14.10 3.47 10.67
C CYS A 130 13.59 2.31 11.52
N THR A 131 12.31 2.34 11.88
CA THR A 131 11.69 1.38 12.82
C THR A 131 10.89 0.31 12.11
N LEU A 132 10.33 0.64 10.95
CA LEU A 132 9.43 -0.19 10.19
C LEU A 132 10.25 -1.18 9.35
N SER A 133 9.91 -2.46 9.47
CA SER A 133 10.57 -3.50 8.68
C SER A 133 10.21 -3.36 7.20
N ALA A 134 11.03 -3.94 6.32
CA ALA A 134 10.73 -4.00 4.89
C ALA A 134 9.41 -4.73 4.60
N TYR A 135 9.03 -5.72 5.41
CA TYR A 135 7.70 -6.35 5.38
C TYR A 135 6.57 -5.32 5.54
N HIS A 136 6.58 -4.59 6.65
CA HIS A 136 5.54 -3.60 6.95
C HIS A 136 5.53 -2.47 5.91
N TYR A 137 6.70 -2.12 5.36
CA TYR A 137 6.81 -1.10 4.34
C TYR A 137 6.13 -1.54 3.04
N ASN A 138 6.41 -2.76 2.58
CA ASN A 138 5.80 -3.31 1.38
C ASN A 138 4.27 -3.37 1.51
N VAL A 139 3.76 -3.79 2.68
CA VAL A 139 2.31 -3.79 2.96
C VAL A 139 1.74 -2.37 2.97
N ALA A 140 2.43 -1.40 3.60
CA ALA A 140 1.98 0.00 3.60
C ALA A 140 1.94 0.59 2.18
N VAL A 141 2.95 0.31 1.34
CA VAL A 141 2.99 0.71 -0.07
C VAL A 141 1.81 0.11 -0.85
N ASP A 142 1.55 -1.18 -0.69
CA ASP A 142 0.41 -1.86 -1.32
C ASP A 142 -0.93 -1.20 -0.91
N ILE A 143 -1.10 -0.89 0.38
CA ILE A 143 -2.30 -0.21 0.90
C ILE A 143 -2.43 1.20 0.33
N MET A 144 -1.33 1.95 0.20
CA MET A 144 -1.33 3.27 -0.43
C MET A 144 -1.73 3.19 -1.91
N VAL A 145 -1.22 2.21 -2.65
CA VAL A 145 -1.61 1.96 -4.05
C VAL A 145 -3.11 1.64 -4.13
N VAL A 146 -3.61 0.72 -3.30
CA VAL A 146 -5.05 0.40 -3.22
C VAL A 146 -5.89 1.63 -2.89
N SER A 147 -5.46 2.46 -1.94
CA SER A 147 -6.13 3.71 -1.56
C SER A 147 -6.23 4.68 -2.75
N LEU A 148 -5.13 4.83 -3.51
CA LEU A 148 -5.10 5.65 -4.73
C LEU A 148 -6.02 5.10 -5.81
N THR A 149 -6.12 3.77 -5.98
CA THR A 149 -7.09 3.19 -6.93
C THR A 149 -8.54 3.53 -6.55
N CYS A 150 -8.90 3.42 -5.27
CA CYS A 150 -10.23 3.75 -4.75
C CYS A 150 -10.56 5.22 -4.99
N LEU A 151 -9.58 6.09 -4.77
CA LEU A 151 -9.72 7.52 -4.97
C LEU A 151 -9.85 7.88 -6.46
N ILE A 152 -9.03 7.34 -7.36
CA ILE A 152 -9.12 7.56 -8.80
C ILE A 152 -10.52 7.18 -9.28
N LEU A 153 -11.00 6.01 -8.86
CA LEU A 153 -12.34 5.55 -9.20
C LEU A 153 -13.43 6.45 -8.62
N SER A 154 -13.26 6.97 -7.40
CA SER A 154 -14.21 7.91 -6.79
C SER A 154 -14.26 9.23 -7.55
N VAL A 155 -13.10 9.84 -7.84
CA VAL A 155 -12.96 11.06 -8.65
C VAL A 155 -13.57 10.87 -10.04
N TYR A 156 -13.29 9.72 -10.66
CA TYR A 156 -13.70 9.44 -12.02
C TYR A 156 -15.16 9.05 -12.13
N MET A 157 -15.75 8.30 -11.20
CA MET A 157 -17.10 7.73 -11.32
C MET A 157 -18.18 8.57 -10.66
N LEU A 158 -17.87 9.33 -9.61
CA LEU A 158 -18.87 10.07 -8.84
C LEU A 158 -18.99 11.52 -9.32
N PRO A 159 -20.12 11.92 -9.93
CA PRO A 159 -20.32 13.31 -10.35
C PRO A 159 -20.28 14.27 -9.16
N ASP A 160 -20.93 13.89 -8.06
CA ASP A 160 -21.09 14.71 -6.85
C ASP A 160 -19.79 14.88 -6.07
N TYR A 161 -18.73 14.12 -6.42
CA TYR A 161 -17.40 14.29 -5.82
C TYR A 161 -16.90 15.75 -5.95
N TRP A 162 -17.38 16.46 -6.97
CA TRP A 162 -17.02 17.84 -7.33
C TRP A 162 -18.03 18.92 -6.90
N GLU A 163 -19.10 18.55 -6.18
CA GLU A 163 -20.10 19.52 -5.72
C GLU A 163 -19.50 20.47 -4.67
N ALA A 164 -18.79 19.93 -3.69
CA ALA A 164 -18.12 20.69 -2.64
C ALA A 164 -16.72 21.13 -3.10
N LYS A 165 -16.64 22.24 -3.85
CA LYS A 165 -15.39 22.74 -4.50
C LYS A 165 -14.16 22.74 -3.58
N LEU A 166 -14.31 23.23 -2.34
CA LEU A 166 -13.20 23.29 -1.38
C LEU A 166 -12.74 21.89 -0.96
N ALA A 167 -13.68 21.00 -0.64
CA ALA A 167 -13.37 19.62 -0.27
C ALA A 167 -12.71 18.87 -1.44
N SER A 168 -13.22 19.04 -2.67
CA SER A 168 -12.60 18.43 -3.86
C SER A 168 -11.19 18.97 -4.11
N ALA A 169 -10.97 20.28 -3.96
CA ALA A 169 -9.65 20.87 -4.11
C ALA A 169 -8.67 20.34 -3.04
N LEU A 170 -9.10 20.24 -1.79
CA LEU A 170 -8.31 19.65 -0.71
C LEU A 170 -7.96 18.18 -1.01
N ARG A 171 -8.94 17.39 -1.46
CA ARG A 171 -8.70 15.99 -1.84
C ARG A 171 -7.68 15.88 -2.95
N VAL A 172 -7.79 16.70 -4.01
CA VAL A 172 -6.81 16.74 -5.09
C VAL A 172 -5.42 17.08 -4.56
N PHE A 173 -5.30 18.14 -3.76
CA PHE A 173 -4.03 18.52 -3.17
C PHE A 173 -3.39 17.39 -2.34
N VAL A 174 -4.15 16.79 -1.41
CA VAL A 174 -3.65 15.70 -0.57
C VAL A 174 -3.28 14.48 -1.41
N THR A 175 -4.02 14.19 -2.48
CA THR A 175 -3.70 13.10 -3.40
C THR A 175 -2.37 13.32 -4.10
N LEU A 176 -2.12 14.54 -4.58
CA LEU A 176 -0.85 14.89 -5.20
C LEU A 176 0.31 14.75 -4.22
N VAL A 177 0.11 15.13 -2.95
CA VAL A 177 1.08 14.92 -1.88
C VAL A 177 1.36 13.42 -1.66
N ILE A 178 0.32 12.58 -1.64
CA ILE A 178 0.47 11.11 -1.51
C ILE A 178 1.23 10.53 -2.70
N PHE A 179 0.92 10.94 -3.93
CA PHE A 179 1.69 10.52 -5.11
C PHE A 179 3.15 10.95 -5.02
N ALA A 180 3.42 12.17 -4.55
CA ALA A 180 4.78 12.65 -4.36
C ALA A 180 5.54 11.79 -3.34
N PHE A 181 4.94 11.49 -2.18
CA PHE A 181 5.53 10.58 -1.19
C PHE A 181 5.81 9.20 -1.80
N LEU A 182 4.79 8.57 -2.39
CA LEU A 182 4.88 7.22 -2.92
C LEU A 182 5.92 7.09 -4.03
N LEU A 183 5.88 7.98 -5.04
CA LEU A 183 6.85 7.98 -6.13
C LEU A 183 8.26 8.26 -5.64
N ARG A 184 8.43 9.12 -4.63
CA ARG A 184 9.75 9.40 -4.04
C ARG A 184 10.31 8.18 -3.32
N PHE A 185 9.51 7.48 -2.51
CA PHE A 185 9.94 6.26 -1.83
C PHE A 185 10.33 5.16 -2.82
N LEU A 186 9.49 4.93 -3.83
CA LEU A 186 9.75 3.92 -4.85
C LEU A 186 10.94 4.29 -5.75
N ALA A 187 11.12 5.58 -6.06
CA ALA A 187 12.29 6.06 -6.79
C ALA A 187 13.59 5.83 -6.01
N TYR A 188 13.56 5.98 -4.67
CA TYR A 188 14.74 5.66 -3.85
C TYR A 188 15.08 4.18 -3.90
N GLN A 189 14.09 3.30 -3.78
CA GLN A 189 14.30 1.86 -3.94
C GLN A 189 14.82 1.49 -5.34
N PHE A 190 14.41 2.24 -6.36
CA PHE A 190 14.91 2.03 -7.73
C PHE A 190 16.36 2.48 -7.90
N GLN A 191 16.77 3.53 -7.19
CA GLN A 191 18.15 4.06 -7.25
C GLN A 191 19.14 3.18 -6.50
N THR A 192 18.69 2.40 -5.51
CA THR A 192 19.54 1.44 -4.82
C THR A 192 19.61 0.14 -5.62
N ASP A 193 20.81 -0.44 -5.76
CA ASP A 193 21.00 -1.78 -6.35
C ASP A 193 20.46 -2.91 -5.45
N ILE A 194 19.70 -2.55 -4.42
CA ILE A 194 19.28 -3.40 -3.32
C ILE A 194 17.82 -3.07 -3.04
N ALA A 195 16.97 -4.07 -3.17
CA ALA A 195 15.58 -4.02 -2.77
C ALA A 195 15.26 -5.23 -1.87
N PRO A 196 14.31 -5.08 -0.93
CA PRO A 196 13.77 -6.24 -0.23
C PRO A 196 13.14 -7.21 -1.23
N GLU A 197 13.09 -8.48 -0.86
CA GLU A 197 12.53 -9.51 -1.75
C GLU A 197 11.05 -9.24 -2.09
N LEU A 198 10.68 -9.61 -3.33
CA LEU A 198 9.29 -9.61 -3.78
C LEU A 198 8.72 -11.02 -3.61
N MET A 199 7.71 -11.18 -2.75
CA MET A 199 7.19 -12.50 -2.37
C MET A 199 6.48 -13.25 -3.50
N LEU A 200 6.14 -12.56 -4.59
CA LEU A 200 5.33 -13.11 -5.69
C LEU A 200 6.05 -14.19 -6.53
N GLY A 201 7.34 -14.42 -6.30
CA GLY A 201 8.13 -15.49 -6.93
C GLY A 201 8.79 -16.46 -5.95
N TYR A 202 8.53 -16.34 -4.64
CA TYR A 202 9.38 -16.99 -3.65
C TYR A 202 8.99 -18.45 -3.35
N ARG A 203 10.01 -19.29 -3.15
CA ARG A 203 9.86 -20.70 -2.77
C ARG A 203 9.30 -20.78 -1.35
N THR A 204 8.10 -21.35 -1.22
CA THR A 204 7.40 -21.61 0.04
C THR A 204 8.18 -22.44 1.08
N SER A 205 9.37 -22.94 0.74
CA SER A 205 10.20 -23.78 1.60
C SER A 205 11.14 -23.00 2.53
N SER A 206 11.43 -21.73 2.26
CA SER A 206 12.31 -20.95 3.14
C SER A 206 11.51 -20.23 4.22
N THR A 207 12.04 -20.29 5.43
CA THR A 207 11.52 -19.59 6.62
C THR A 207 12.31 -18.32 6.92
N ASP A 208 13.45 -18.09 6.25
CA ASP A 208 14.33 -16.94 6.48
C ASP A 208 14.13 -15.92 5.36
N SER A 209 14.00 -14.64 5.72
CA SER A 209 13.82 -13.52 4.79
C SER A 209 14.44 -12.23 5.30
N SER A 210 15.09 -11.50 4.41
CA SER A 210 15.55 -10.12 4.67
C SER A 210 14.41 -9.11 4.92
N LEU A 211 13.13 -9.48 4.72
CA LEU A 211 11.97 -8.63 4.97
C LEU A 211 11.83 -8.15 6.43
N PHE A 212 12.46 -8.85 7.38
CA PHE A 212 12.44 -8.46 8.78
C PHE A 212 13.44 -7.35 9.15
N LEU A 213 14.37 -7.03 8.25
CA LEU A 213 15.28 -5.90 8.46
C LEU A 213 14.52 -4.57 8.36
N PRO A 214 14.96 -3.53 9.11
CA PRO A 214 14.46 -2.17 8.93
C PRO A 214 14.57 -1.71 7.47
N MET A 215 13.57 -0.98 6.99
CA MET A 215 13.54 -0.52 5.60
C MET A 215 14.74 0.39 5.27
N ALA A 216 15.24 1.14 6.25
CA ALA A 216 16.44 1.99 6.12
C ALA A 216 17.67 1.22 5.62
N CYS A 217 17.82 -0.06 5.96
CA CYS A 217 18.93 -0.90 5.50
C CYS A 217 18.95 -1.08 3.97
N PHE A 218 17.80 -0.90 3.31
CA PHE A 218 17.67 -1.02 1.84
C PHE A 218 17.72 0.33 1.14
N LEU A 219 17.56 1.44 1.86
CA LEU A 219 17.53 2.80 1.29
C LEU A 219 18.89 3.50 1.34
N ASP A 220 19.75 3.14 2.29
CA ASP A 220 21.10 3.70 2.41
C ASP A 220 22.11 2.78 1.72
N PRO A 221 22.82 3.26 0.68
CA PRO A 221 23.82 2.47 -0.04
C PRO A 221 25.00 2.05 0.86
N ASP A 222 25.27 2.78 1.94
CA ASP A 222 26.35 2.44 2.86
C ASP A 222 25.99 1.29 3.83
N LEU A 223 24.70 1.05 4.03
CA LEU A 223 24.16 0.04 4.97
C LEU A 223 23.79 -1.29 4.33
N ASN A 224 24.27 -1.57 3.12
CA ASN A 224 23.97 -2.77 2.36
C ASN A 224 24.05 -4.05 3.23
N PRO A 225 22.90 -4.67 3.60
CA PRO A 225 22.87 -5.81 4.52
C PRO A 225 23.45 -7.09 3.91
N PHE A 226 23.67 -7.09 2.59
CA PHE A 226 24.25 -8.21 1.85
C PHE A 226 25.76 -8.06 1.64
N LYS A 227 26.36 -6.94 2.06
CA LYS A 227 27.79 -6.68 1.88
C LYS A 227 28.61 -7.74 2.65
N GLY A 228 29.45 -8.47 1.92
CA GLY A 228 30.30 -9.52 2.49
C GLY A 228 29.61 -10.87 2.69
N LEU A 229 28.33 -11.02 2.33
CA LEU A 229 27.65 -12.32 2.33
C LEU A 229 27.97 -13.10 1.05
N VAL A 230 28.17 -14.41 1.19
CA VAL A 230 28.34 -15.34 0.06
C VAL A 230 26.99 -15.54 -0.65
N ARG A 231 27.00 -15.80 -1.96
CA ARG A 231 25.79 -15.92 -2.79
C ARG A 231 24.77 -16.94 -2.25
N GLU A 232 25.24 -18.03 -1.65
CA GLU A 232 24.37 -19.06 -1.08
C GLU A 232 23.58 -18.52 0.12
N ARG A 233 24.19 -17.66 0.94
CA ARG A 233 23.50 -17.00 2.06
C ARG A 233 22.50 -15.98 1.55
N ILE A 234 22.87 -15.19 0.55
CA ILE A 234 21.98 -14.22 -0.09
C ILE A 234 20.74 -14.92 -0.66
N ALA A 235 20.92 -16.01 -1.41
CA ALA A 235 19.82 -16.78 -1.97
C ALA A 235 18.90 -17.40 -0.90
N LYS A 236 19.45 -17.75 0.28
CA LYS A 236 18.68 -18.33 1.38
C LYS A 236 17.74 -17.32 2.05
N ILE A 237 18.13 -16.06 2.14
CA ILE A 237 17.36 -14.98 2.79
C ILE A 237 16.49 -14.17 1.83
N GLY A 238 16.28 -14.68 0.62
CA GLY A 238 15.37 -14.06 -0.36
C GLY A 238 16.02 -13.58 -1.66
N GLY A 239 17.34 -13.44 -1.66
CA GLY A 239 18.06 -12.79 -2.75
C GLY A 239 17.93 -11.27 -2.72
N ILE A 240 18.48 -10.64 -3.76
CA ILE A 240 18.32 -9.21 -4.00
C ILE A 240 17.04 -9.04 -4.83
N GLY A 241 16.10 -8.23 -4.35
CA GLY A 241 14.87 -7.94 -5.06
C GLY A 241 15.11 -7.28 -6.44
N PRO A 242 14.10 -7.29 -7.33
CA PRO A 242 14.22 -6.57 -8.60
C PRO A 242 14.32 -5.06 -8.35
N GLN A 243 15.21 -4.38 -9.09
CA GLN A 243 15.29 -2.91 -9.05
C GLN A 243 13.95 -2.27 -9.47
N PHE A 244 13.29 -2.85 -10.47
CA PHE A 244 11.99 -2.37 -10.95
C PHE A 244 10.86 -3.15 -10.27
N THR A 245 10.23 -2.51 -9.28
CA THR A 245 9.12 -3.09 -8.55
C THR A 245 7.79 -2.86 -9.30
N PRO A 246 6.87 -3.84 -9.33
CA PRO A 246 5.53 -3.65 -9.91
C PRO A 246 4.79 -2.43 -9.33
N GLU A 247 5.03 -2.12 -8.07
CA GLU A 247 4.43 -1.01 -7.34
C GLU A 247 4.84 0.34 -7.94
N LEU A 248 6.09 0.49 -8.42
CA LEU A 248 6.53 1.68 -9.15
C LEU A 248 5.78 1.84 -10.47
N PHE A 249 5.65 0.76 -11.23
CA PHE A 249 4.88 0.75 -12.48
C PHE A 249 3.42 1.15 -12.24
N PHE A 250 2.77 0.54 -11.24
CA PHE A 250 1.38 0.87 -10.89
C PHE A 250 1.25 2.31 -10.43
N SER A 251 2.17 2.81 -9.62
CA SER A 251 2.13 4.19 -9.12
C SER A 251 2.19 5.20 -10.27
N ILE A 252 3.07 5.00 -11.25
CA ILE A 252 3.16 5.85 -12.45
C ILE A 252 1.88 5.75 -13.28
N ALA A 253 1.40 4.53 -13.55
CA ALA A 253 0.18 4.31 -14.32
C ALA A 253 -1.06 4.95 -13.66
N LEU A 254 -1.17 4.83 -12.34
CA LEU A 254 -2.24 5.42 -11.54
C LEU A 254 -2.14 6.95 -11.49
N ALA A 255 -0.94 7.53 -11.42
CA ALA A 255 -0.75 8.98 -11.50
C ALA A 255 -1.25 9.53 -12.85
N ILE A 256 -0.95 8.84 -13.95
CA ILE A 256 -1.46 9.19 -15.29
C ILE A 256 -2.99 9.07 -15.31
N CYS A 257 -3.55 7.95 -14.83
CA CYS A 257 -5.00 7.74 -14.76
C CYS A 257 -5.68 8.82 -13.92
N TYR A 258 -5.07 9.24 -12.81
CA TYR A 258 -5.58 10.29 -11.94
C TYR A 258 -5.61 11.64 -12.66
N ALA A 259 -4.52 12.04 -13.31
CA ALA A 259 -4.45 13.28 -14.08
C ALA A 259 -5.52 13.30 -15.19
N VAL A 260 -5.63 12.21 -15.95
CA VAL A 260 -6.67 12.05 -16.98
C VAL A 260 -8.07 12.11 -16.37
N ALA A 261 -8.30 11.47 -15.22
CA ALA A 261 -9.60 11.49 -14.54
C ALA A 261 -10.00 12.91 -14.11
N VAL A 262 -9.08 13.67 -13.52
CA VAL A 262 -9.30 15.06 -13.11
C VAL A 262 -9.58 15.94 -14.33
N VAL A 263 -8.73 15.89 -15.37
CA VAL A 263 -8.89 16.70 -16.59
C VAL A 263 -10.20 16.37 -17.30
N THR A 264 -10.51 15.08 -17.47
CA THR A 264 -11.77 14.62 -18.05
C THR A 264 -12.95 15.19 -17.26
N ARG A 265 -12.93 15.09 -15.94
CA ARG A 265 -14.04 15.60 -15.11
C ARG A 265 -14.19 17.12 -15.19
N ILE A 266 -13.10 17.87 -15.27
CA ILE A 266 -13.14 19.32 -15.45
C ILE A 266 -13.71 19.67 -16.83
N ALA A 267 -13.25 18.99 -17.90
CA ALA A 267 -13.68 19.25 -19.28
C ALA A 267 -15.17 18.91 -19.51
N TYR A 268 -15.61 17.75 -19.02
CA TYR A 268 -17.00 17.29 -19.15
C TYR A 268 -17.94 17.88 -18.10
N ARG A 269 -17.48 18.77 -17.22
CA ARG A 269 -18.38 19.45 -16.26
C ARG A 269 -19.41 20.33 -16.96
N LYS A 270 -19.05 20.93 -18.10
CA LYS A 270 -19.92 21.84 -18.87
C LYS A 270 -20.75 21.13 -19.93
N ASN A 271 -20.30 19.97 -20.40
CA ASN A 271 -20.99 19.19 -21.43
C ASN A 271 -21.67 17.99 -20.79
N THR A 272 -22.96 17.79 -21.06
CA THR A 272 -23.72 16.57 -20.68
C THR A 272 -23.20 15.29 -21.36
N ALA A 273 -22.18 15.40 -22.21
CA ALA A 273 -21.52 14.28 -22.85
C ALA A 273 -20.84 13.38 -21.81
N ARG A 274 -21.02 12.07 -21.97
CA ARG A 274 -20.32 11.06 -21.17
C ARG A 274 -18.89 10.90 -21.70
N PRO A 275 -17.90 10.60 -20.83
CA PRO A 275 -16.57 10.26 -21.31
C PRO A 275 -16.62 9.02 -22.21
N PRO A 276 -15.67 8.87 -23.17
CA PRO A 276 -15.62 7.72 -24.03
C PRO A 276 -15.60 6.41 -23.22
N LEU A 277 -16.37 5.41 -23.67
CA LEU A 277 -16.46 4.11 -22.99
C LEU A 277 -15.09 3.42 -22.92
N ALA A 278 -14.28 3.54 -23.99
CA ALA A 278 -12.94 2.98 -24.04
C ALA A 278 -12.02 3.58 -22.96
N LEU A 279 -12.07 4.92 -22.76
CA LEU A 279 -11.29 5.60 -21.73
C LEU A 279 -11.69 5.14 -20.33
N THR A 280 -13.01 5.06 -20.08
CA THR A 280 -13.57 4.56 -18.82
C THR A 280 -13.11 3.13 -18.55
N GLY A 281 -13.20 2.26 -19.56
CA GLY A 281 -12.75 0.88 -19.46
C GLY A 281 -11.27 0.77 -19.13
N ALA A 282 -10.42 1.59 -19.76
CA ALA A 282 -8.98 1.61 -19.51
C ALA A 282 -8.64 2.02 -18.07
N ILE A 283 -9.21 3.11 -17.56
CA ILE A 283 -8.97 3.58 -16.18
C ILE A 283 -9.41 2.53 -15.17
N VAL A 284 -10.60 1.95 -15.36
CA VAL A 284 -11.11 0.90 -14.47
C VAL A 284 -10.22 -0.33 -14.51
N LEU A 285 -9.76 -0.75 -15.69
CA LEU A 285 -8.89 -1.91 -15.84
C LEU A 285 -7.58 -1.72 -15.09
N VAL A 286 -6.92 -0.56 -15.23
CA VAL A 286 -5.68 -0.25 -14.52
C VAL A 286 -5.92 -0.28 -13.01
N CYS A 287 -6.96 0.41 -12.52
CA CYS A 287 -7.27 0.45 -11.09
C CYS A 287 -7.58 -0.94 -10.51
N VAL A 288 -8.39 -1.74 -11.19
CA VAL A 288 -8.75 -3.10 -10.74
C VAL A 288 -7.52 -4.00 -10.76
N PHE A 289 -6.71 -3.95 -11.82
CA PHE A 289 -5.52 -4.78 -11.92
C PHE A 289 -4.50 -4.46 -10.82
N SER A 290 -4.16 -3.18 -10.62
CA SER A 290 -3.26 -2.74 -9.55
C SER A 290 -3.77 -3.14 -8.17
N CYS A 291 -5.07 -2.95 -7.91
CA CYS A 291 -5.68 -3.33 -6.63
C CYS A 291 -5.62 -4.85 -6.39
N CYS A 292 -6.02 -5.67 -7.38
CA CYS A 292 -5.93 -7.12 -7.28
C CYS A 292 -4.50 -7.61 -7.05
N TRP A 293 -3.53 -6.99 -7.71
CA TRP A 293 -2.12 -7.31 -7.51
C TRP A 293 -1.66 -7.01 -6.08
N CYS A 294 -1.81 -5.78 -5.61
CA CYS A 294 -1.39 -5.37 -4.27
C CYS A 294 -2.06 -6.21 -3.18
N LEU A 295 -3.36 -6.51 -3.33
CA LEU A 295 -4.07 -7.39 -2.40
C LEU A 295 -3.53 -8.82 -2.40
N ALA A 296 -3.22 -9.37 -3.58
CA ALA A 296 -2.62 -10.70 -3.71
C ALA A 296 -1.21 -10.73 -3.11
N HIS A 297 -0.40 -9.70 -3.39
CA HIS A 297 0.96 -9.57 -2.87
C HIS A 297 0.97 -9.46 -1.34
N THR A 298 0.16 -8.57 -0.77
CA THR A 298 -0.02 -8.44 0.68
C THR A 298 -0.49 -9.75 1.31
N PHE A 299 -1.50 -10.42 0.72
CA PHE A 299 -2.01 -11.70 1.25
C PHE A 299 -0.94 -12.80 1.23
N LEU A 300 -0.20 -12.96 0.13
CA LEU A 300 0.87 -13.95 0.03
C LEU A 300 1.98 -13.69 1.05
N THR A 301 2.37 -12.42 1.20
CA THR A 301 3.38 -12.00 2.19
C THR A 301 2.91 -12.31 3.60
N TRP A 302 1.66 -11.99 3.93
CA TRP A 302 1.06 -12.27 5.23
C TRP A 302 1.00 -13.77 5.56
N VAL A 303 0.53 -14.60 4.62
CA VAL A 303 0.50 -16.06 4.76
C VAL A 303 1.90 -16.64 4.97
N TRP A 304 2.90 -16.06 4.31
CA TRP A 304 4.28 -16.48 4.50
C TRP A 304 4.82 -16.07 5.87
N VAL A 305 4.62 -14.81 6.28
CA VAL A 305 5.07 -14.29 7.59
C VAL A 305 4.48 -15.14 8.74
N ASP A 306 3.20 -15.49 8.65
CA ASP A 306 2.53 -16.37 9.62
C ASP A 306 3.20 -17.75 9.75
N LYS A 307 3.65 -18.32 8.62
CA LYS A 307 4.32 -19.64 8.58
C LYS A 307 5.83 -19.59 8.83
N SER A 308 6.42 -18.41 8.79
CA SER A 308 7.88 -18.21 8.86
C SER A 308 8.45 -18.58 10.24
N GLY A 309 7.62 -18.50 11.29
CA GLY A 309 8.03 -18.71 12.69
C GLY A 309 8.79 -17.52 13.30
N TRP A 310 8.86 -16.38 12.61
CA TRP A 310 9.52 -15.17 13.11
C TRP A 310 8.63 -14.33 14.01
N MET A 311 7.33 -14.33 13.76
CA MET A 311 6.35 -13.55 14.51
C MET A 311 6.28 -13.98 15.97
N GLU A 312 6.20 -13.01 16.87
CA GLU A 312 5.81 -13.26 18.26
C GLU A 312 4.35 -13.71 18.33
N MET A 313 4.12 -14.88 18.92
CA MET A 313 2.76 -15.38 19.14
C MET A 313 2.18 -14.72 20.39
N SER A 314 1.04 -14.04 20.25
CA SER A 314 0.34 -13.52 21.41
C SER A 314 -0.27 -14.68 22.20
N SER A 315 0.09 -14.78 23.48
CA SER A 315 -0.45 -15.76 24.45
C SER A 315 -1.21 -15.07 25.58
N GLY A 316 -1.76 -13.88 25.32
CA GLY A 316 -2.49 -13.09 26.32
C GLY A 316 -3.82 -13.74 26.76
N PRO A 317 -4.21 -13.62 28.04
CA PRO A 317 -5.48 -14.14 28.54
C PRO A 317 -6.66 -13.53 27.77
N GLY A 318 -7.47 -14.39 27.14
CA GLY A 318 -8.65 -13.99 26.37
C GLY A 318 -8.46 -13.90 24.85
N TYR A 319 -7.25 -14.17 24.34
CA TYR A 319 -7.00 -14.28 22.90
C TYR A 319 -6.58 -15.71 22.54
N PRO A 320 -7.12 -16.29 21.45
CA PRO A 320 -6.59 -17.55 20.94
C PRO A 320 -5.12 -17.34 20.59
N ALA A 321 -4.26 -18.27 21.01
CA ALA A 321 -2.84 -18.25 20.66
C ALA A 321 -2.72 -18.16 19.13
N GLY A 322 -2.10 -17.09 18.65
CA GLY A 322 -2.03 -16.81 17.23
C GLY A 322 -1.23 -15.56 16.92
N ASN A 323 -0.88 -15.42 15.64
CA ASN A 323 -0.20 -14.25 15.11
C ASN A 323 -1.14 -13.03 15.22
N PRO A 324 -0.77 -11.96 15.96
CA PRO A 324 -1.60 -10.77 16.09
C PRO A 324 -1.87 -10.07 14.75
N GLU A 325 -0.99 -10.21 13.76
CA GLU A 325 -1.20 -9.71 12.40
C GLU A 325 -2.39 -10.37 11.72
N MET A 326 -2.75 -11.59 12.15
CA MET A 326 -3.90 -12.31 11.62
C MET A 326 -5.24 -11.78 12.15
N ASN A 327 -5.20 -10.84 13.09
CA ASN A 327 -6.41 -10.35 13.75
C ASN A 327 -7.11 -9.26 12.92
N VAL A 328 -8.12 -9.69 12.16
CA VAL A 328 -8.98 -8.89 11.26
C VAL A 328 -9.81 -7.80 11.98
N ARG A 329 -9.70 -7.65 13.30
CA ARG A 329 -10.58 -6.77 14.08
C ARG A 329 -10.53 -5.26 13.79
N PRO A 330 -9.46 -4.62 13.27
CA PRO A 330 -9.56 -3.20 12.95
C PRO A 330 -10.41 -2.99 11.68
N ALA A 331 -11.65 -2.55 11.89
CA ALA A 331 -12.67 -2.26 10.86
C ALA A 331 -12.23 -1.29 9.75
N GLY A 332 -11.15 -0.52 9.95
CA GLY A 332 -10.64 0.45 8.99
C GLY A 332 -10.20 -0.14 7.65
N GLN A 333 -9.91 -1.44 7.58
CA GLN A 333 -9.33 -2.10 6.40
C GLN A 333 -10.35 -2.82 5.51
N MET A 334 -11.55 -3.16 6.03
CA MET A 334 -12.61 -3.76 5.22
C MET A 334 -13.33 -2.74 4.32
N LEU A 335 -13.28 -1.46 4.72
CA LEU A 335 -13.95 -0.37 4.05
C LEU A 335 -13.46 -0.16 2.60
N PRO A 336 -12.14 -0.09 2.29
CA PRO A 336 -11.64 0.04 0.92
C PRO A 336 -12.06 -1.12 0.01
N LEU A 337 -12.01 -2.36 0.50
CA LEU A 337 -12.46 -3.55 -0.24
C LEU A 337 -13.95 -3.49 -0.56
N ALA A 338 -14.78 -3.12 0.41
CA ALA A 338 -16.22 -2.95 0.21
C ALA A 338 -16.52 -1.88 -0.85
N THR A 339 -15.79 -0.77 -0.85
CA THR A 339 -15.92 0.27 -1.88
C THR A 339 -15.51 -0.20 -3.27
N MET A 340 -14.43 -0.96 -3.40
CA MET A 340 -13.97 -1.48 -4.69
C MET A 340 -14.98 -2.46 -5.31
N ILE A 341 -15.48 -3.41 -4.51
CA ILE A 341 -16.52 -4.36 -4.94
C ILE A 341 -17.73 -3.60 -5.49
N TRP A 342 -18.14 -2.53 -4.80
CA TRP A 342 -19.26 -1.70 -5.22
C TRP A 342 -19.01 -0.92 -6.52
N VAL A 343 -17.83 -0.35 -6.71
CA VAL A 343 -17.49 0.34 -7.97
C VAL A 343 -17.54 -0.63 -9.15
N ILE A 344 -17.04 -1.86 -8.97
CA ILE A 344 -17.08 -2.89 -10.02
C ILE A 344 -18.53 -3.22 -10.40
N ILE A 345 -19.40 -3.44 -9.39
CA ILE A 345 -20.82 -3.67 -9.58
C ILE A 345 -21.46 -2.55 -10.42
N ARG A 346 -21.16 -1.29 -10.09
CA ARG A 346 -21.70 -0.13 -10.81
C ARG A 346 -21.28 -0.10 -12.27
N CYS A 347 -20.02 -0.44 -12.55
CA CYS A 347 -19.51 -0.51 -13.92
C CYS A 347 -20.21 -1.61 -14.73
N LEU A 348 -20.45 -2.77 -14.11
CA LEU A 348 -21.15 -3.88 -14.75
C LEU A 348 -22.61 -3.53 -15.07
N ASN A 349 -23.31 -2.86 -14.15
CA ASN A 349 -24.70 -2.46 -14.35
C ASN A 349 -24.87 -1.33 -15.37
N ALA A 350 -23.89 -0.42 -15.50
CA ALA A 350 -23.93 0.62 -16.53
C ALA A 350 -23.91 0.05 -17.97
N LYS A 351 -23.42 -1.18 -18.14
CA LYS A 351 -23.36 -1.87 -19.44
C LYS A 351 -24.68 -2.53 -19.84
N SER A 352 -25.53 -2.91 -18.88
CA SER A 352 -26.81 -3.57 -19.17
C SER A 352 -27.90 -2.59 -19.63
N SER A 353 -27.81 -1.31 -19.26
CA SER A 353 -28.74 -0.26 -19.69
C SER A 353 -28.45 0.28 -21.10
N GLY A 354 -27.99 -0.57 -22.03
CA GLY A 354 -27.86 -0.21 -23.43
C GLY A 354 -29.17 0.36 -23.97
N PRO A 355 -29.14 1.25 -24.98
CA PRO A 355 -30.34 1.89 -25.50
C PRO A 355 -31.29 0.78 -25.96
N SER A 356 -32.33 0.54 -25.15
CA SER A 356 -33.50 -0.20 -25.60
C SER A 356 -33.93 0.52 -26.85
N SER A 357 -33.70 -0.09 -28.00
CA SER A 357 -34.24 0.37 -29.26
C SER A 357 -35.75 0.36 -29.07
N LYS A 358 -36.29 1.49 -28.63
CA LYS A 358 -37.71 1.77 -28.77
C LYS A 358 -37.91 1.75 -30.28
N GLY A 359 -38.37 0.60 -30.76
CA GLY A 359 -38.88 0.49 -32.11
C GLY A 359 -39.83 1.66 -32.30
N ALA A 360 -39.55 2.46 -33.30
CA ALA A 360 -40.55 3.32 -33.90
C ALA A 360 -41.71 2.40 -34.26
N VAL A 361 -42.76 2.45 -33.46
CA VAL A 361 -44.08 2.05 -33.93
C VAL A 361 -44.57 3.28 -34.68
N ASP A 362 -44.36 3.25 -35.98
CA ASP A 362 -45.11 4.09 -36.91
C ASP A 362 -46.58 3.67 -36.78
N GLU A 363 -47.39 4.51 -36.14
CA GLU A 363 -48.85 4.46 -36.29
C GLU A 363 -49.26 5.48 -37.36
N PRO A 364 -50.02 5.06 -38.40
CA PRO A 364 -50.52 5.92 -39.47
C PRO A 364 -51.65 6.87 -39.06
#